data_AF-A0A6L2KLF1-F1
#
_entry.id   AF-A0A6L2KLF1-F1
#
_cell.length_a   1.000
_cell.length_b   1.000
_cell.length_c   1.000
_cell.angle_alpha   90.00
_cell.angle_beta   90.00
_cell.angle_gamma   90.00
#
_symmetry.space_group_name_H-M   'P 1'
#
loop_
_entity.id
_entity.type
_entity.pdbx_description
1 polymer ?
#
loop_
_entity_poly.entity_id
_entity_poly.type
_entity_poly.pdbx_seq_one_letter_code
_entity_poly.pdbx_strand_id
1 'polypeptide(L)' 'TGKKITINGSDTAGYDKAKVECFNCHKIGHFSRECRVPRNQENRTRNQETTRRILNVEDTSSKVMVAFDGAGFDWSYM' A
#
# COMPACT_ATOMS: atom_id res chain seq x y z
N THR A 1 17.46 -20.00 5.41
CA THR A 1 17.79 -19.09 4.31
C THR A 1 16.63 -19.01 3.34
N GLY A 2 15.79 -17.97 3.44
CA GLY A 2 14.62 -17.81 2.57
C GLY A 2 15.04 -17.33 1.18
N LYS A 3 14.79 -18.12 0.14
CA LYS A 3 15.04 -17.72 -1.25
C LYS A 3 13.96 -16.70 -1.66
N LYS A 4 14.39 -15.46 -1.93
CA LYS A 4 13.53 -14.38 -2.43
C LYS A 4 13.09 -14.70 -3.86
N ILE A 5 11.91 -15.31 -4.01
CA ILE A 5 11.27 -15.52 -5.31
C ILE A 5 10.81 -14.16 -5.84
N THR A 6 11.48 -13.68 -6.88
CA THR A 6 11.11 -12.46 -7.60
C THR A 6 10.30 -12.90 -8.82
N ILE A 7 8.98 -12.82 -8.72
CA ILE A 7 8.08 -13.14 -9.83
C ILE A 7 8.06 -11.92 -10.76
N ASN A 8 8.75 -12.02 -11.88
CA ASN A 8 8.68 -11.01 -12.92
C ASN A 8 7.29 -11.10 -13.57
N GLY A 9 6.71 -9.96 -13.94
CA GLY A 9 5.36 -9.93 -14.53
C GLY A 9 5.22 -10.73 -15.84
N SER A 10 6.33 -11.10 -16.46
CA SER A 10 6.44 -11.98 -17.63
C SER A 10 6.26 -13.46 -17.32
N ASP A 11 6.37 -13.87 -16.06
CA ASP A 11 6.42 -15.29 -15.66
C ASP A 11 5.03 -15.95 -15.65
N THR A 12 3.97 -15.24 -16.04
CA THR A 12 2.63 -15.79 -16.28
C THR A 12 2.58 -16.58 -17.60
N ALA A 13 3.61 -17.36 -17.91
CA ALA A 13 3.80 -18.08 -19.17
C ALA A 13 2.71 -19.14 -19.46
N GLY A 14 1.78 -19.37 -18.53
CA GLY A 14 0.62 -20.26 -18.69
C GLY A 14 -0.75 -19.60 -18.55
N TYR A 15 -0.82 -18.27 -18.35
CA TYR A 15 -2.11 -17.59 -18.18
C TYR A 15 -2.56 -16.94 -19.50
N ASP A 16 -3.78 -17.23 -19.92
CA ASP A 16 -4.38 -16.64 -21.11
C ASP A 16 -4.58 -15.12 -20.91
N LYS A 17 -3.61 -14.33 -21.40
CA LYS A 17 -3.61 -12.87 -21.27
C LYS A 17 -4.84 -12.24 -21.91
N ALA A 18 -5.48 -12.90 -22.88
CA ALA A 18 -6.69 -12.36 -23.52
C ALA A 18 -7.88 -12.26 -22.57
N LYS A 19 -7.88 -13.03 -21.47
CA LYS A 19 -8.90 -12.98 -20.40
C LYS A 19 -8.52 -12.11 -19.22
N VAL A 20 -7.28 -11.62 -19.18
CA VAL A 20 -6.79 -10.76 -18.09
C VAL A 20 -7.33 -9.36 -18.29
N GLU A 21 -8.15 -8.89 -17.35
CA GLU A 21 -8.57 -7.50 -17.26
C GLU A 21 -7.54 -6.68 -16.46
N CYS A 22 -7.14 -5.54 -17.02
CA CYS A 22 -6.28 -4.59 -16.35
C CYS A 22 -7.07 -3.79 -15.29
N PHE A 23 -6.72 -3.92 -14.01
CA PHE A 23 -7.36 -3.15 -12.92
C PHE A 23 -7.16 -1.64 -13.00
N ASN A 24 -6.23 -1.14 -13.83
CA ASN A 24 -5.97 0.29 -13.95
C ASN A 24 -6.84 0.97 -15.01
N CYS A 25 -7.14 0.27 -16.12
CA CYS A 25 -7.88 0.84 -17.25
C CYS A 25 -9.07 -0.01 -17.72
N HIS A 26 -9.36 -1.11 -17.02
CA HIS A 26 -10.47 -2.03 -17.29
C HIS A 26 -10.51 -2.59 -18.72
N LYS A 27 -9.34 -2.68 -19.37
CA LYS A 27 -9.18 -3.30 -20.68
C LYS A 27 -8.55 -4.67 -20.54
N ILE A 28 -9.04 -5.63 -21.32
CA ILE A 28 -8.49 -6.98 -21.38
C ILE A 28 -7.16 -7.02 -22.15
N GLY A 29 -6.43 -8.14 -22.05
CA GLY A 29 -5.23 -8.41 -22.85
C GLY A 29 -3.90 -8.11 -22.15
N HIS A 30 -3.92 -7.47 -20.98
CA HIS A 30 -2.70 -7.09 -20.26
C HIS A 30 -2.90 -6.98 -18.75
N PHE A 31 -1.83 -7.21 -18.00
CA PHE A 31 -1.81 -6.99 -16.56
C PHE A 31 -1.71 -5.51 -16.22
N SER A 32 -2.19 -5.12 -15.04
CA SER A 32 -2.06 -3.74 -14.53
C SER A 32 -0.62 -3.23 -14.49
N ARG A 33 0.37 -4.12 -14.39
CA ARG A 33 1.81 -3.78 -14.43
C ARG A 33 2.31 -3.38 -15.82
N GLU A 34 1.66 -3.86 -16.88
CA GLU A 34 1.99 -3.54 -18.28
C GLU A 34 1.21 -2.32 -18.81
N CYS A 35 0.29 -1.79 -17.99
CA CYS A 35 -0.59 -0.70 -18.39
C CYS A 35 0.23 0.59 -18.61
N ARG A 36 0.22 1.11 -19.85
CA ARG A 36 0.86 2.38 -20.20
C ARG A 36 0.06 3.61 -19.77
N VAL A 37 -1.19 3.42 -19.34
CA VAL A 37 -2.02 4.51 -18.83
C VAL A 37 -1.46 4.93 -17.46
N PRO A 38 -1.13 6.22 -17.25
CA PRO A 38 -0.71 6.69 -15.93
C PRO A 38 -1.80 6.31 -14.92
N ARG A 39 -1.42 5.70 -13.78
CA ARG A 39 -2.38 5.37 -12.71
C ARG A 39 -3.29 6.57 -12.49
N ASN A 40 -4.61 6.36 -12.67
CA ASN A 40 -5.63 7.40 -12.56
C ASN A 40 -5.29 8.29 -11.34
N GLN A 41 -5.14 9.60 -11.56
CA GLN A 41 -4.75 10.56 -10.54
C GLN A 41 -5.70 10.52 -9.32
N GLU A 42 -6.93 10.06 -9.50
CA GLU A 42 -7.89 9.79 -8.42
C GLU A 42 -7.38 8.76 -7.38
N ASN A 43 -6.68 7.72 -7.84
CA ASN A 43 -6.05 6.75 -6.93
C ASN A 43 -4.83 7.36 -6.23
N ARG A 44 -4.13 8.31 -6.88
CA ARG A 44 -3.06 9.08 -6.25
C ARG A 44 -3.61 10.02 -5.19
N THR A 45 -4.70 10.74 -5.45
CA THR A 45 -5.30 11.67 -4.48
C THR A 45 -5.88 10.91 -3.29
N ARG A 46 -6.57 9.78 -3.50
CA ARG A 46 -7.06 8.92 -2.41
C ARG A 46 -5.91 8.34 -1.58
N ASN A 47 -4.83 7.88 -2.23
CA ASN A 47 -3.67 7.37 -1.51
C ASN A 47 -2.97 8.48 -0.72
N GLN A 48 -2.77 9.66 -1.31
CA GLN A 48 -2.22 10.83 -0.61
C GLN A 48 -3.11 11.26 0.56
N GLU A 49 -4.43 11.23 0.39
CA GLU A 49 -5.38 11.52 1.47
C GLU A 49 -5.30 10.48 2.58
N THR A 50 -5.14 9.20 2.23
CA THR A 50 -4.97 8.12 3.21
C THR A 50 -3.65 8.29 3.97
N THR A 51 -2.56 8.58 3.27
CA THR A 51 -1.25 8.85 3.87
C THR A 51 -1.30 10.09 4.77
N ARG A 52 -1.96 11.17 4.35
CA ARG A 52 -2.20 12.34 5.20
C ARG A 52 -2.98 11.93 6.46
N ARG A 53 -4.13 11.28 6.31
CA ARG A 53 -4.93 10.81 7.46
C ARG A 53 -4.12 9.96 8.44
N ILE A 54 -3.26 9.06 7.95
CA ILE A 54 -2.37 8.26 8.81
C ILE A 54 -1.38 9.16 9.55
N LEU A 55 -0.67 10.05 8.86
CA LEU A 55 0.27 11.00 9.48
C LEU A 55 -0.42 11.92 10.51
N ASN A 56 -1.66 12.34 10.24
CA ASN A 56 -2.46 13.13 11.18
C ASN A 56 -2.88 12.32 12.42
N VAL A 57 -3.16 11.01 12.27
CA VAL A 57 -3.47 10.10 13.38
C VAL A 57 -2.22 9.80 14.20
N GLU A 58 -1.08 9.62 13.55
CA GLU A 58 0.21 9.43 14.22
C GLU A 58 0.65 10.69 14.95
N ASP A 59 0.51 11.89 14.37
CA ASP A 59 0.82 13.17 15.03
C ASP A 59 -0.09 13.40 16.25
N THR A 60 -1.38 13.09 16.14
CA THR A 60 -2.29 13.16 17.29
C THR A 60 -1.97 12.10 18.34
N SER A 61 -1.56 10.89 17.95
CA SER A 61 -1.10 9.86 18.88
C SER A 61 0.20 10.28 19.57
N SER A 62 1.19 10.78 18.85
CA SER A 62 2.44 11.34 19.38
C SER A 62 2.17 12.49 20.33
N LYS A 63 1.23 13.37 20.02
CA LYS A 63 0.84 14.48 20.89
C LYS A 63 0.14 14.03 22.17
N VAL A 64 -0.68 12.99 22.10
CA VAL A 64 -1.32 12.39 23.28
C VAL A 64 -0.30 11.65 24.14
N MET A 65 0.71 11.00 23.54
CA MET A 65 1.81 10.36 24.26
C MET A 65 2.70 11.40 24.98
N VAL A 66 3.03 12.52 24.33
CA VAL A 66 3.80 13.62 24.95
C VAL A 66 3.05 14.26 26.14
N ALA A 67 1.71 14.24 26.13
CA ALA A 67 0.91 14.74 27.24
C ALA A 67 0.85 13.76 28.43
N PHE A 68 1.31 12.51 28.26
CA PHE A 68 1.25 11.47 29.28
C PHE A 68 2.56 11.32 30.10
N ASP A 69 3.64 12.01 29.70
CA ASP A 69 4.96 11.98 30.36
C ASP A 69 4.97 12.58 31.79
N GLY A 70 3.79 12.97 32.33
CA GLY A 70 3.62 13.42 33.70
C GLY A 70 3.28 12.34 34.73
N ALA A 71 3.05 11.08 34.31
CA ALA A 71 2.76 9.98 35.23
C ALA A 71 3.46 8.69 34.74
N GLY A 72 4.59 8.36 35.37
CA GLY A 72 5.37 7.17 35.06
C GLY A 72 4.57 5.88 35.22
N PHE A 73 4.31 5.21 34.10
CA PHE A 73 3.82 3.84 34.09
C PHE A 73 5.02 2.89 34.24
N ASP A 74 5.09 2.20 35.38
CA ASP A 74 6.06 1.13 35.66
C ASP A 74 5.59 -0.17 34.98
N TRP A 75 6.41 -0.67 34.04
CA TRP A 75 6.12 -1.88 33.26
C TRP A 75 6.62 -3.16 33.95
N SER A 76 7.05 -3.11 35.21
CA SER A 76 7.63 -4.26 35.94
C SER A 76 6.63 -5.41 36.27
N TYR A 77 5.40 -5.39 35.77
CA TYR A 77 4.35 -6.38 36.05
C TYR A 77 3.84 -7.16 34.82
N MET A 78 4.60 -7.17 33.72
CA MET A 78 4.44 -8.14 32.62
C MET A 78 5.71 -8.98 32.49
#